data_AF-A0A168MNL4-F1
#
_entry.id   AF-A0A168MNL4-F1
#
_cell.length_a   1.000
_cell.length_b   1.000
_cell.length_c   1.000
_cell.angle_alpha   90.00
_cell.angle_beta   90.00
_cell.angle_gamma   90.00
#
_symmetry.space_group_name_H-M   'P 1'
#
loop_
_entity.id
_entity.type
_entity.pdbx_description
1 polymer ?
#
loop_
_entity_poly.entity_id
_entity_poly.type
_entity_poly.pdbx_seq_one_letter_code
_entity_poly.pdbx_strand_id
1 'polypeptide(L)'
;MDPTNNYTRYQHSATLIDSSIYIIGGWNTHVFLPNNPDFGADMLEIRTYQTVDGTWGTIRAEGRADGQTITPRSQHSATLSQSCHHS
;
A
#
# COMPACT_ATOMS: atom_id res chain seq x y z
N MET A 1 -3.95 -10.07 12.53
CA MET A 1 -4.72 -10.02 11.26
C MET A 1 -5.29 -8.63 11.13
N ASP A 2 -5.34 -8.06 9.92
CA ASP A 2 -6.04 -6.80 9.68
C ASP A 2 -7.55 -7.06 9.63
N PRO A 3 -8.34 -6.57 10.60
CA PRO A 3 -9.77 -6.86 10.68
C PRO A 3 -10.59 -6.16 9.59
N THR A 4 -10.00 -5.20 8.88
CA THR A 4 -10.67 -4.40 7.84
C THR A 4 -10.31 -4.85 6.43
N ASN A 5 -9.34 -5.75 6.28
CA ASN A 5 -8.85 -6.18 4.98
C ASN A 5 -9.58 -7.40 4.46
N ASN A 6 -10.43 -7.21 3.44
CA ASN A 6 -11.17 -8.30 2.79
C ASN A 6 -10.42 -8.91 1.59
N TYR A 7 -9.16 -8.54 1.39
CA TYR A 7 -8.37 -8.89 0.22
C TYR A 7 -6.96 -9.35 0.60
N THR A 8 -6.47 -10.42 -0.03
CA THR A 8 -5.04 -10.72 -0.08
C THR A 8 -4.39 -9.90 -1.17
N ARG A 9 -3.15 -9.45 -0.94
CA ARG A 9 -2.43 -8.59 -1.86
C ARG A 9 -1.11 -9.21 -2.31
N TYR A 10 -0.86 -9.23 -3.61
CA TYR A 10 0.36 -9.78 -4.19
C TYR A 10 0.99 -8.82 -5.21
N GLN A 11 2.28 -9.02 -5.52
CA GLN A 11 3.09 -8.17 -6.42
C GLN A 11 3.07 -6.67 -6.04
N HIS A 12 2.87 -6.38 -4.75
CA HIS A 12 3.02 -5.05 -4.18
C HIS A 12 4.50 -4.73 -3.96
N SER A 13 4.81 -3.46 -3.72
CA SER A 13 6.08 -3.04 -3.15
C SER A 13 5.90 -2.66 -1.69
N ALA A 14 6.98 -2.72 -0.91
CA ALA A 14 6.96 -2.29 0.47
C ALA A 14 8.27 -1.62 0.90
N THR A 15 8.15 -0.66 1.81
CA THR A 15 9.28 0.06 2.41
C THR A 15 9.10 0.10 3.93
N LEU A 16 10.13 -0.23 4.70
CA LEU A 16 10.17 -0.01 6.15
C LEU A 16 10.69 1.39 6.44
N ILE A 17 9.94 2.19 7.19
CA ILE A 17 10.36 3.51 7.67
C ILE A 17 10.12 3.52 9.19
N ASP A 18 11.18 3.77 9.95
CA ASP A 18 11.21 3.59 11.41
C ASP A 18 10.67 2.21 11.81
N SER A 19 9.50 2.17 12.45
CA SER A 19 8.84 0.93 12.87
C SER A 19 7.63 0.55 12.00
N SER A 20 7.35 1.29 10.93
CA SER A 20 6.17 1.11 10.08
C SER A 20 6.54 0.56 8.71
N ILE A 21 5.92 -0.55 8.31
CA ILE A 21 5.99 -1.06 6.93
C ILE A 21 4.89 -0.38 6.12
N TYR A 22 5.25 0.22 5.00
CA TYR A 22 4.34 0.83 4.03
C TYR A 22 4.22 -0.08 2.83
N ILE A 23 3.00 -0.50 2.47
CA ILE A 23 2.69 -1.44 1.39
C ILE A 23 1.87 -0.69 0.33
N ILE A 24 2.37 -0.67 -0.90
CA ILE A 24 1.85 0.19 -1.98
C ILE A 24 1.58 -0.66 -3.24
N GLY A 25 0.41 -0.41 -3.85
CA GLY A 25 -0.01 -1.04 -5.11
C GLY A 25 -0.14 -2.55 -5.03
N GLY A 26 0.09 -3.22 -6.16
CA GLY A 26 -0.11 -4.66 -6.34
C GLY A 26 -1.50 -5.01 -6.89
N TRP A 27 -1.85 -6.28 -6.75
CA TRP A 27 -3.17 -6.83 -7.09
C TRP A 27 -3.86 -7.34 -5.83
N ASN A 28 -5.17 -7.14 -5.77
CA ASN A 28 -6.04 -7.63 -4.71
C ASN A 28 -6.85 -8.83 -5.20
N THR A 29 -6.84 -9.89 -4.41
CA THR A 29 -7.73 -11.06 -4.56
C THR A 29 -8.71 -11.07 -3.40
N HIS A 30 -10.00 -11.23 -3.69
CA HIS A 30 -11.01 -11.36 -2.63
C HIS A 30 -10.83 -12.67 -1.84
N VAL A 31 -10.70 -12.57 -0.52
CA VAL A 31 -10.50 -13.76 0.34
C VAL A 31 -11.76 -14.61 0.47
N PHE A 32 -12.94 -13.98 0.39
CA PHE A 32 -14.22 -14.63 0.62
C PHE A 32 -15.04 -14.89 -0.66
N LEU A 33 -14.54 -14.46 -1.82
CA LEU A 33 -15.24 -14.58 -3.10
C LEU A 33 -14.30 -15.26 -4.12
N PRO A 34 -14.17 -16.60 -4.09
CA PRO A 34 -13.16 -17.34 -4.86
C PRO A 34 -13.30 -17.24 -6.39
N ASN A 35 -14.39 -16.67 -6.90
CA ASN A 35 -14.64 -16.47 -8.33
C ASN A 35 -14.63 -14.99 -8.76
N ASN A 36 -14.24 -14.07 -7.86
CA ASN A 36 -14.15 -12.67 -8.20
C ASN A 36 -12.77 -12.39 -8.83
N PRO A 37 -12.69 -11.78 -10.02
CA PRO A 37 -11.42 -11.47 -10.64
C PRO A 37 -10.54 -10.59 -9.75
N ASP A 38 -9.23 -10.82 -9.84
CA ASP A 38 -8.24 -9.93 -9.23
C ASP A 38 -8.36 -8.52 -9.82
N PHE A 39 -8.17 -7.51 -8.98
CA PHE A 39 -8.20 -6.11 -9.41
C PHE A 39 -6.99 -5.35 -8.89
N GLY A 40 -6.57 -4.35 -9.67
CA GLY A 40 -5.42 -3.53 -9.31
C GLY A 40 -5.71 -2.74 -8.03
N ALA A 41 -4.79 -2.79 -7.07
CA ALA A 41 -4.96 -2.04 -5.85
C ALA A 41 -4.80 -0.53 -6.12
N ASP A 42 -5.63 0.27 -5.43
CA ASP A 42 -5.53 1.73 -5.45
C ASP A 42 -4.13 2.16 -4.98
N MET A 43 -3.39 2.87 -5.84
CA MET A 43 -2.04 3.36 -5.53
C MET A 43 -2.05 4.43 -4.43
N LEU A 44 -3.20 5.05 -4.16
CA LEU A 44 -3.37 6.03 -3.08
C LEU A 44 -3.80 5.37 -1.76
N GLU A 45 -4.21 4.10 -1.77
CA GLU A 45 -4.44 3.32 -0.55
C GLU A 45 -3.11 2.70 -0.10
N ILE A 46 -2.43 3.37 0.83
CA ILE A 46 -1.19 2.89 1.41
C ILE A 46 -1.53 2.11 2.68
N ARG A 47 -1.21 0.82 2.68
CA ARG A 47 -1.39 -0.02 3.88
C ARG A 47 -0.18 0.11 4.77
N THR A 48 -0.42 0.25 6.07
CA THR A 48 0.64 0.34 7.06
C THR A 48 0.56 -0.82 8.02
N TYR A 49 1.73 -1.30 8.43
CA TYR A 49 1.85 -2.26 9.52
C TYR A 49 2.87 -1.74 10.52
N GLN A 50 2.41 -1.46 11.74
CA GLN A 50 3.26 -1.05 12.84
C GLN A 50 3.87 -2.31 13.48
N THR A 51 5.19 -2.43 13.37
CA THR A 51 5.92 -3.66 13.75
C THR A 51 6.08 -3.82 15.26
N VAL A 52 5.99 -2.74 16.03
CA VAL A 52 6.15 -2.78 17.50
C VAL A 52 4.91 -3.34 18.19
N ASP A 53 3.73 -2.87 17.80
CA ASP A 53 2.45 -3.25 18.43
C ASP A 53 1.65 -4.27 17.60
N GLY A 54 2.10 -4.57 16.38
CA GLY A 54 1.45 -5.53 15.49
C GLY A 54 0.13 -5.02 14.90
N THR A 55 -0.06 -3.70 14.83
CA THR A 55 -1.31 -3.11 14.34
C THR A 55 -1.25 -2.78 12.85
N TRP A 56 -2.39 -2.98 12.19
CA TRP A 56 -2.58 -2.61 10.80
C TRP A 56 -3.30 -1.26 10.70
N GLY A 57 -2.96 -0.50 9.67
CA GLY A 57 -3.60 0.77 9.34
C GLY A 57 -3.66 1.03 7.84
N THR A 58 -4.27 2.17 7.50
CA THR A 58 -4.39 2.65 6.13
C THR A 58 -4.20 4.16 6.11
N ILE A 59 -3.36 4.63 5.19
CA ILE A 59 -3.19 6.04 4.83
C ILE A 59 -3.78 6.22 3.44
N ARG A 60 -4.60 7.27 3.25
CA ARG A 60 -4.96 7.72 1.91
C ARG A 60 -4.03 8.85 1.50
N ALA A 61 -3.17 8.58 0.52
CA ALA A 61 -2.36 9.62 -0.08
C ALA A 61 -3.25 10.58 -0.87
N GLU A 62 -2.89 11.86 -0.85
CA GLU A 62 -3.49 12.83 -1.75
C GLU A 62 -3.07 12.50 -3.19
N GLY A 63 -4.01 12.65 -4.13
CA GLY A 63 -3.70 12.47 -5.55
C GLY A 63 -2.69 13.51 -6.06
N ARG A 64 -2.37 13.48 -7.36
CA ARG A 64 -1.64 14.61 -7.94
C ARG A 64 -2.46 15.89 -7.77
N ALA A 65 -1.76 17.02 -7.66
CA ALA A 65 -2.37 18.36 -7.58
C ALA A 65 -3.26 18.70 -8.80
N ASP A 66 -3.12 17.97 -9.91
CA ASP A 66 -3.94 18.09 -11.13
C ASP A 66 -5.23 17.23 -11.11
N GLY A 67 -5.50 16.52 -10.00
CA GLY A 67 -6.67 15.66 -9.85
C GLY A 67 -6.58 14.34 -10.61
N GLN A 68 -5.44 14.00 -11.22
CA GLN A 68 -5.28 12.78 -11.98
C GLN A 68 -5.18 11.55 -11.04
N THR A 69 -5.98 10.52 -11.34
CA THR A 69 -5.89 9.22 -10.68
C THR A 69 -4.56 8.55 -11.01
N ILE A 70 -3.84 8.07 -9.99
CA ILE A 70 -2.67 7.21 -10.19
C ILE A 70 -3.21 5.83 -10.57
N THR A 71 -2.95 5.37 -11.80
CA THR A 71 -3.42 4.05 -12.24
C THR A 71 -2.80 2.94 -11.38
N PRO A 72 -3.54 1.85 -11.07
CA PRO A 72 -3.00 0.71 -10.35
C PRO A 72 -1.72 0.15 -10.97
N ARG A 73 -0.73 -0.21 -10.14
CA ARG A 73 0.56 -0.77 -10.58
C ARG A 73 0.92 -1.99 -9.76
N SER A 74 1.49 -3.00 -10.42
CA SER A 74 2.06 -4.19 -9.80
C SER A 74 3.49 -4.39 -10.29
N GLN A 75 4.28 -5.23 -9.59
CA GLN A 75 5.68 -5.54 -9.97
C GLN A 75 6.55 -4.27 -10.08
N HIS A 76 6.23 -3.27 -9.27
CA HIS A 76 6.95 -2.00 -9.20
C HIS A 76 7.84 -1.96 -7.96
N SER A 77 8.67 -0.93 -7.85
CA SER A 77 9.49 -0.65 -6.66
C SER A 77 8.97 0.59 -5.95
N ALA A 78 9.08 0.60 -4.62
CA ALA A 78 8.95 1.78 -3.78
C ALA A 78 10.21 1.87 -2.91
N THR A 79 10.75 3.07 -2.79
CA THR A 79 11.89 3.36 -1.91
C THR A 79 11.67 4.71 -1.27
N LEU A 80 12.16 4.87 -0.05
CA LEU A 80 12.19 6.18 0.59
C LEU A 80 13.33 7.01 -0.01
N SER A 81 13.00 8.20 -0.52
CA SER A 81 13.98 9.23 -0.83
C SER A 81 13.87 10.33 0.21
N GLN A 82 14.85 10.43 1.11
CA GLN A 82 14.95 11.55 2.04
C GLN A 82 15.89 12.61 1.49
N SER A 83 15.52 13.88 1.67
CA SER A 83 16.43 15.00 1.47
C SER A 83 17.34 15.11 2.70
N CYS A 84 18.66 15.09 2.52
CA CYS A 84 19.58 15.50 3.59
C CYS A 84 19.38 17.00 3.85
N HIS A 85 18.73 17.37 4.94
CA HIS A 85 18.85 18.73 5.48
C HIS A 85 20.16 18.81 6.27
N HIS A 86 21.22 19.31 5.63
CA HIS A 86 22.35 19.85 6.39
C HIS A 86 21.86 21.12 7.09
N SER A 87 21.79 21.06 8.41
CA SER A 87 21.68 22.21 9.31
C SER A 87 23.00 22.97 9.39
#